data_AF-A0A1I1KL90-F1
#
_entry.id   AF-A0A1I1KL90-F1
#
_cell.length_a   1.000
_cell.length_b   1.000
_cell.length_c   1.000
_cell.angle_alpha   90.00
_cell.angle_beta   90.00
_cell.angle_gamma   90.00
#
_symmetry.space_group_name_H-M   'P 1'
#
loop_
_entity.id
_entity.type
_entity.pdbx_description
1 polymer ?
#
loop_
_entity_poly.entity_id
_entity_poly.type
_entity_poly.pdbx_seq_one_letter_code
_entity_poly.pdbx_strand_id
1 'polypeptide(L)'
;MFSREHLLSELQEEFPLVRDWLIYIRDNQEDVRWVNALIYASPKQFEQWVLYLSEGIRLLPTRPVRLSVFSQIITLDANAFDPTTSLGKLWLHVLAETKRVHMKERIVMPTDQKAVNALLEDYHLYREDISDSVTAFNLFAETAAGYHPVWEAAVQSHSVLTVPLREVVKLRAVYPAHEQPIVWIIDNAEVFSRIADSVPALPMICTQEKWTRTAWEVFDRLIANGAELRFVGDLNPQGIVRAEELLLRYPDRTRTWQMDVETYLKAKDETLDLTDSDYALLDKQHVDYLACLKDEMRDQGHPGHLITVIDDLIGKLNHYYRK
;
A
#
# COMPACT_ATOMS: atom_id res chain seq x y z
N MET A 1 -19.82 2.47 45.31
CA MET A 1 -19.39 3.77 44.75
C MET A 1 -18.48 3.45 43.57
N PHE A 2 -18.79 3.92 42.38
CA PHE A 2 -18.00 3.61 41.19
C PHE A 2 -16.59 4.19 41.34
N SER A 3 -15.55 3.36 41.20
CA SER A 3 -14.16 3.79 41.15
C SER A 3 -13.59 3.49 39.77
N ARG A 4 -13.28 4.54 39.02
CA ARG A 4 -12.65 4.43 37.69
C ARG A 4 -11.34 3.64 37.75
N GLU A 5 -10.51 3.92 38.75
CA GLU A 5 -9.20 3.27 38.89
C GLU A 5 -9.35 1.77 39.15
N HIS A 6 -10.35 1.39 39.95
CA HIS A 6 -10.67 -0.01 40.19
C HIS A 6 -11.14 -0.71 38.92
N LEU A 7 -12.11 -0.12 38.20
CA LEU A 7 -12.58 -0.66 36.91
C LEU A 7 -11.43 -0.82 35.92
N LEU A 8 -10.60 0.21 35.73
CA LEU A 8 -9.47 0.13 34.79
C LEU A 8 -8.44 -0.92 35.21
N SER A 9 -8.25 -1.16 36.52
CA SER A 9 -7.37 -2.21 37.02
C SER A 9 -7.93 -3.60 36.73
N GLU A 10 -9.23 -3.81 36.95
CA GLU A 10 -9.91 -5.08 36.64
C GLU A 10 -9.83 -5.38 35.13
N LEU A 11 -10.13 -4.39 34.28
CA LEU A 11 -10.03 -4.53 32.83
C LEU A 11 -8.60 -4.81 32.34
N GLN A 12 -7.56 -4.31 33.01
CA GLN A 12 -6.15 -4.58 32.67
C GLN A 12 -5.74 -6.04 32.95
N GLU A 13 -6.36 -6.65 33.96
CA GLU A 13 -6.16 -8.06 34.31
C GLU A 13 -6.92 -8.96 33.34
N GLU A 14 -8.16 -8.62 33.04
CA GLU A 14 -9.05 -9.41 32.17
C GLU A 14 -8.67 -9.34 30.69
N PHE A 15 -8.25 -8.18 30.19
CA PHE A 15 -7.99 -7.94 28.77
C PHE A 15 -6.52 -7.59 28.49
N PRO A 16 -5.61 -8.60 28.49
CA PRO A 16 -4.17 -8.36 28.36
C PRO A 16 -3.77 -7.74 27.02
N LEU A 17 -4.54 -7.98 25.94
CA LEU A 17 -4.24 -7.46 24.60
C LEU A 17 -4.40 -5.95 24.45
N VAL A 18 -5.19 -5.32 25.33
CA VAL A 18 -5.41 -3.87 25.34
C VAL A 18 -4.89 -3.24 26.65
N ARG A 19 -4.06 -3.98 27.39
CA ARG A 19 -3.53 -3.54 28.69
C ARG A 19 -2.77 -2.22 28.58
N ASP A 20 -1.86 -2.10 27.61
CA ASP A 20 -1.04 -0.89 27.45
C ASP A 20 -1.91 0.34 27.17
N TRP A 21 -2.97 0.17 26.37
CA TRP A 21 -3.96 1.21 26.13
C TRP A 21 -4.77 1.59 27.38
N LEU A 22 -5.15 0.62 28.21
CA LEU A 22 -5.82 0.89 29.48
C LEU A 22 -4.90 1.60 30.48
N ILE A 23 -3.60 1.25 30.52
CA ILE A 23 -2.57 1.96 31.29
C ILE A 23 -2.45 3.40 30.79
N TYR A 24 -2.37 3.59 29.47
CA TYR A 24 -2.31 4.91 28.86
C TYR A 24 -3.50 5.78 29.27
N ILE A 25 -4.73 5.24 29.21
CA ILE A 25 -5.93 5.96 29.64
C ILE A 25 -5.88 6.30 31.12
N ARG A 26 -5.41 5.37 31.97
CA ARG A 26 -5.29 5.61 33.41
C ARG A 26 -4.39 6.81 33.70
N ASP A 27 -3.24 6.86 33.02
CA ASP A 27 -2.13 7.76 33.36
C ASP A 27 -2.25 9.15 32.68
N ASN A 28 -2.99 9.28 31.57
CA ASN A 28 -3.07 10.53 30.79
C ASN A 28 -4.45 11.20 30.88
N GLN A 29 -4.66 12.11 31.84
CA GLN A 29 -6.00 12.67 32.11
C GLN A 29 -6.53 13.67 31.09
N GLU A 30 -5.67 14.46 30.43
CA GLU A 30 -6.11 15.53 29.52
C GLU A 30 -6.48 15.00 28.12
N ASP A 31 -5.66 14.09 27.58
CA ASP A 31 -5.85 13.56 26.22
C ASP A 31 -7.04 12.58 26.12
N VAL A 32 -7.43 11.96 27.24
CA VAL A 32 -8.49 10.95 27.29
C VAL A 32 -9.76 11.42 28.01
N ARG A 33 -9.96 12.75 28.18
CA ARG A 33 -11.16 13.30 28.84
C ARG A 33 -12.46 12.75 28.25
N TRP A 34 -12.52 12.59 26.94
CA TRP A 34 -13.68 12.04 26.24
C TRP A 34 -13.90 10.55 26.57
N VAL A 35 -12.83 9.76 26.72
CA VAL A 35 -12.91 8.35 27.15
C VAL A 35 -13.43 8.27 28.58
N ASN A 36 -12.94 9.15 29.47
CA ASN A 36 -13.42 9.22 30.84
C ASN A 36 -14.93 9.55 30.87
N ALA A 37 -15.41 10.46 30.03
CA ALA A 37 -16.84 10.73 29.90
C ALA A 37 -17.65 9.50 29.48
N LEU A 38 -17.12 8.66 28.58
CA LEU A 38 -17.76 7.40 28.19
C LEU A 38 -17.80 6.38 29.34
N ILE A 39 -16.70 6.25 30.11
CA ILE A 39 -16.63 5.39 31.29
C ILE A 39 -17.69 5.79 32.32
N TYR A 40 -17.79 7.08 32.65
CA TYR A 40 -18.76 7.56 33.64
C TYR A 40 -20.20 7.50 33.15
N ALA A 41 -20.44 7.64 31.84
CA ALA A 41 -21.78 7.54 31.26
C ALA A 41 -22.37 6.13 31.40
N SER A 42 -21.56 5.09 31.16
CA SER A 42 -21.98 3.70 31.38
C SER A 42 -20.77 2.76 31.52
N PRO A 43 -20.35 2.44 32.77
CA PRO A 43 -19.23 1.54 33.02
C PRO A 43 -19.39 0.17 32.36
N LYS A 44 -20.60 -0.39 32.43
CA LYS A 44 -20.92 -1.69 31.84
C LYS A 44 -20.82 -1.69 30.30
N GLN A 45 -21.24 -0.59 29.67
CA GLN A 45 -21.09 -0.46 28.22
C GLN A 45 -19.62 -0.31 27.82
N PHE A 46 -18.85 0.42 28.62
CA PHE A 46 -17.41 0.57 28.39
C PHE A 46 -16.67 -0.76 28.52
N GLU A 47 -16.98 -1.57 29.54
CA GLU A 47 -16.46 -2.94 29.69
C GLU A 47 -16.79 -3.80 28.45
N GLN A 48 -18.03 -3.78 27.97
CA GLN A 48 -18.41 -4.46 26.72
C GLN A 48 -17.62 -3.96 25.50
N TRP A 49 -17.36 -2.66 25.42
CA TRP A 49 -16.52 -2.10 24.37
C TRP A 49 -15.07 -2.55 24.49
N VAL A 50 -14.51 -2.62 25.69
CA VAL A 50 -13.14 -3.12 25.92
C VAL A 50 -13.01 -4.58 25.49
N LEU A 51 -14.04 -5.42 25.76
CA LEU A 51 -14.10 -6.77 25.21
C LEU A 51 -14.04 -6.75 23.67
N TYR A 52 -14.87 -5.95 22.99
CA TYR A 52 -14.82 -5.84 21.53
C TYR A 52 -13.48 -5.32 20.99
N LEU A 53 -12.86 -4.36 21.67
CA LEU A 53 -11.55 -3.81 21.30
C LEU A 53 -10.44 -4.88 21.46
N SER A 54 -10.48 -5.64 22.55
CA SER A 54 -9.56 -6.76 22.80
C SER A 54 -9.71 -7.85 21.73
N GLU A 55 -10.94 -8.23 21.41
CA GLU A 55 -11.24 -9.18 20.34
C GLU A 55 -10.82 -8.65 18.96
N GLY A 56 -10.98 -7.35 18.72
CA GLY A 56 -10.48 -6.68 17.52
C GLY A 56 -8.96 -6.79 17.38
N ILE A 57 -8.21 -6.49 18.44
CA ILE A 57 -6.75 -6.65 18.43
C ILE A 57 -6.36 -8.12 18.19
N ARG A 58 -7.06 -9.06 18.85
CA ARG A 58 -6.82 -10.50 18.70
C ARG A 58 -7.01 -10.99 17.27
N LEU A 59 -7.98 -10.43 16.55
CA LEU A 59 -8.41 -10.87 15.22
C LEU A 59 -7.90 -9.97 14.09
N LEU A 60 -6.95 -9.06 14.36
CA LEU A 60 -6.38 -8.18 13.34
C LEU A 60 -5.96 -9.00 12.10
N PRO A 61 -6.42 -8.60 10.91
CA PRO A 61 -6.26 -9.43 9.73
C PRO A 61 -4.82 -9.32 9.20
N THR A 62 -4.30 -10.41 8.63
CA THR A 62 -2.98 -10.43 7.97
C THR A 62 -3.07 -10.13 6.47
N ARG A 63 -4.27 -9.94 5.96
CA ARG A 63 -4.59 -9.58 4.58
C ARG A 63 -5.69 -8.52 4.59
N PRO A 64 -5.83 -7.72 3.52
CA PRO A 64 -6.82 -6.65 3.50
C PRO A 64 -8.25 -7.17 3.76
N VAL A 65 -8.97 -6.54 4.71
CA VAL A 65 -10.37 -6.80 5.03
C VAL A 65 -11.15 -5.48 5.19
N ARG A 66 -12.39 -5.46 4.71
CA ARG A 66 -13.27 -4.29 4.88
C ARG A 66 -13.62 -4.09 6.35
N LEU A 67 -13.47 -2.86 6.83
CA LEU A 67 -13.77 -2.47 8.21
C LEU A 67 -15.19 -2.86 8.63
N SER A 68 -16.18 -2.73 7.74
CA SER A 68 -17.56 -3.08 8.06
C SER A 68 -17.78 -4.60 8.22
N VAL A 69 -17.06 -5.42 7.44
CA VAL A 69 -17.08 -6.88 7.59
C VAL A 69 -16.38 -7.27 8.89
N PHE A 70 -15.23 -6.66 9.17
CA PHE A 70 -14.48 -6.86 10.40
C PHE A 70 -15.30 -6.49 11.65
N SER A 71 -15.95 -5.33 11.62
CA SER A 71 -16.86 -4.85 12.66
C SER A 71 -18.00 -5.84 12.90
N GLN A 72 -18.68 -6.30 11.83
CA GLN A 72 -19.76 -7.28 11.92
C GLN A 72 -19.33 -8.61 12.57
N ILE A 73 -18.11 -9.07 12.28
CA ILE A 73 -17.58 -10.32 12.86
C ILE A 73 -17.40 -10.20 14.38
N ILE A 74 -16.95 -9.04 14.85
CA ILE A 74 -16.58 -8.83 16.26
C ILE A 74 -17.78 -8.42 17.11
N THR A 75 -18.61 -7.51 16.60
CA THR A 75 -19.66 -6.84 17.39
C THR A 75 -21.07 -7.24 16.98
N LEU A 76 -21.21 -8.02 15.90
CA LEU A 76 -22.48 -8.26 15.20
C LEU A 76 -23.14 -6.99 14.63
N ASP A 77 -22.39 -5.89 14.52
CA ASP A 77 -22.81 -4.63 13.90
C ASP A 77 -21.72 -4.11 12.95
N ALA A 78 -22.06 -4.06 11.65
CA ALA A 78 -21.17 -3.60 10.59
C ALA A 78 -20.68 -2.15 10.73
N ASN A 79 -21.35 -1.31 11.53
CA ASN A 79 -20.98 0.10 11.72
C ASN A 79 -20.27 0.37 13.05
N ALA A 80 -20.13 -0.63 13.93
CA ALA A 80 -19.63 -0.44 15.28
C ALA A 80 -18.22 0.15 15.37
N PHE A 81 -17.34 -0.16 14.41
CA PHE A 81 -16.02 0.44 14.28
C PHE A 81 -15.93 1.62 13.30
N ASP A 82 -17.05 2.13 12.80
CA ASP A 82 -17.03 3.34 11.99
C ASP A 82 -16.48 4.52 12.81
N PRO A 83 -15.50 5.30 12.28
CA PRO A 83 -14.85 6.41 12.99
C PRO A 83 -15.79 7.50 13.54
N THR A 84 -17.02 7.59 13.05
CA THR A 84 -18.02 8.53 13.55
C THR A 84 -18.65 8.07 14.87
N THR A 85 -18.63 6.77 15.16
CA THR A 85 -19.21 6.16 16.38
C THR A 85 -18.25 6.27 17.58
N SER A 86 -18.77 6.18 18.80
CA SER A 86 -17.93 6.18 20.02
C SER A 86 -16.98 4.98 20.07
N LEU A 87 -17.44 3.79 19.70
CA LEU A 87 -16.62 2.59 19.68
C LEU A 87 -15.57 2.65 18.56
N GLY A 88 -15.91 3.16 17.37
CA GLY A 88 -14.94 3.40 16.31
C GLY A 88 -13.85 4.41 16.69
N LYS A 89 -14.19 5.47 17.44
CA LYS A 89 -13.17 6.39 18.00
C LYS A 89 -12.25 5.69 19.01
N LEU A 90 -12.79 4.82 19.86
CA LEU A 90 -11.99 4.00 20.78
C LEU A 90 -11.09 3.04 20.00
N TRP A 91 -11.61 2.41 18.93
CA TRP A 91 -10.86 1.53 18.06
C TRP A 91 -9.65 2.22 17.43
N LEU A 92 -9.85 3.40 16.83
CA LEU A 92 -8.74 4.20 16.30
C LEU A 92 -7.70 4.56 17.38
N HIS A 93 -8.15 4.85 18.59
CA HIS A 93 -7.23 5.17 19.69
C HIS A 93 -6.44 3.95 20.16
N VAL A 94 -7.05 2.76 20.19
CA VAL A 94 -6.37 1.49 20.48
C VAL A 94 -5.34 1.19 19.39
N LEU A 95 -5.68 1.38 18.11
CA LEU A 95 -4.76 1.17 16.99
C LEU A 95 -3.58 2.16 17.00
N ALA A 96 -3.83 3.43 17.29
CA ALA A 96 -2.77 4.44 17.39
C ALA A 96 -1.81 4.13 18.54
N GLU A 97 -2.35 3.69 19.68
CA GLU A 97 -1.53 3.28 20.82
C GLU A 97 -0.74 2.00 20.53
N THR A 98 -1.38 1.02 19.91
CA THR A 98 -0.72 -0.21 19.45
C THR A 98 0.45 0.14 18.52
N LYS A 99 0.27 1.09 17.60
CA LYS A 99 1.31 1.53 16.66
C LYS A 99 2.48 2.16 17.41
N ARG A 100 2.20 3.07 18.35
CA ARG A 100 3.22 3.67 19.22
C ARG A 100 4.03 2.61 19.96
N VAL A 101 3.39 1.62 20.57
CA VAL A 101 4.10 0.58 21.35
C VAL A 101 5.04 -0.22 20.47
N HIS A 102 4.62 -0.55 19.24
CA HIS A 102 5.43 -1.31 18.29
C HIS A 102 6.57 -0.48 17.66
N MET A 103 6.30 0.77 17.30
CA MET A 103 7.24 1.64 16.56
C MET A 103 8.04 2.60 17.44
N LYS A 104 7.75 2.65 18.75
CA LYS A 104 8.32 3.61 19.74
C LYS A 104 8.11 5.08 19.37
N GLU A 105 7.00 5.39 18.69
CA GLU A 105 6.62 6.74 18.29
C GLU A 105 5.68 7.41 19.30
N ARG A 106 5.31 8.67 19.09
CA ARG A 106 4.24 9.32 19.88
C ARG A 106 2.87 8.86 19.37
N ILE A 107 1.85 8.82 20.24
CA ILE A 107 0.47 8.66 19.74
C ILE A 107 0.16 9.87 18.88
N VAL A 108 -0.14 9.63 17.61
CA VAL A 108 -0.70 10.63 16.70
C VAL A 108 -2.11 10.18 16.36
N MET A 109 -3.10 10.85 16.96
CA MET A 109 -4.48 10.60 16.62
C MET A 109 -4.78 11.17 15.22
N PRO A 110 -5.49 10.42 14.36
CA PRO A 110 -5.81 10.91 13.04
C PRO A 110 -6.78 12.11 13.13
N THR A 111 -6.42 13.22 12.50
CA THR A 111 -7.18 14.48 12.53
C THR A 111 -8.15 14.63 11.37
N ASP A 112 -7.97 13.85 10.32
CA ASP A 112 -8.80 13.89 9.11
C ASP A 112 -9.05 12.48 8.53
N GLN A 113 -9.92 12.42 7.52
CA GLN A 113 -10.34 11.18 6.87
C GLN A 113 -9.17 10.40 6.24
N LYS A 114 -8.15 11.10 5.74
CA LYS A 114 -6.99 10.51 5.08
C LYS A 114 -6.07 9.86 6.12
N ALA A 115 -5.82 10.55 7.23
CA ALA A 115 -5.07 10.01 8.36
C ALA A 115 -5.78 8.80 8.99
N VAL A 116 -7.12 8.83 9.07
CA VAL A 116 -7.90 7.66 9.52
C VAL A 116 -7.72 6.48 8.59
N ASN A 117 -7.78 6.68 7.27
CA ASN A 117 -7.56 5.59 6.31
C ASN A 117 -6.14 5.03 6.43
N ALA A 118 -5.12 5.89 6.49
CA ALA A 118 -3.73 5.46 6.64
C ALA A 118 -3.52 4.61 7.91
N LEU A 119 -4.10 5.03 9.05
CA LEU A 119 -4.01 4.25 10.28
C LEU A 119 -4.71 2.89 10.15
N LEU A 120 -5.87 2.81 9.51
CA LEU A 120 -6.56 1.54 9.30
C LEU A 120 -5.79 0.62 8.33
N GLU A 121 -5.20 1.20 7.29
CA GLU A 121 -4.40 0.49 6.29
C GLU A 121 -3.15 -0.16 6.89
N ASP A 122 -2.51 0.47 7.88
CA ASP A 122 -1.40 -0.11 8.66
C ASP A 122 -1.78 -1.46 9.29
N TYR A 123 -3.08 -1.68 9.52
CA TYR A 123 -3.64 -2.90 10.11
C TYR A 123 -4.48 -3.71 9.11
N HIS A 124 -4.28 -3.50 7.81
CA HIS A 124 -4.99 -4.18 6.73
C HIS A 124 -6.52 -4.00 6.76
N LEU A 125 -7.00 -2.93 7.37
CA LEU A 125 -8.41 -2.56 7.39
C LEU A 125 -8.66 -1.43 6.41
N TYR A 126 -9.76 -1.53 5.65
CA TYR A 126 -10.12 -0.49 4.69
C TYR A 126 -11.61 -0.16 4.78
N ARG A 127 -11.97 1.12 4.56
CA ARG A 127 -13.37 1.56 4.57
C ARG A 127 -14.03 1.49 3.21
N GLU A 128 -13.26 1.73 2.16
CA GLU A 128 -13.65 1.61 0.76
C GLU A 128 -12.64 0.73 0.03
N ASP A 129 -13.08 0.01 -1.02
CA ASP A 129 -12.25 -0.95 -1.77
C ASP A 129 -12.43 -0.85 -3.28
N ILE A 130 -12.92 0.30 -3.76
CA ILE A 130 -13.25 0.52 -5.16
C ILE A 130 -12.28 1.50 -5.81
N SER A 131 -11.85 2.54 -5.09
CA SER A 131 -11.00 3.59 -5.63
C SER A 131 -9.54 3.14 -5.72
N ASP A 132 -9.07 2.40 -4.72
CA ASP A 132 -7.78 1.71 -4.79
C ASP A 132 -7.86 0.58 -5.83
N SER A 133 -7.07 0.71 -6.89
CA SER A 133 -7.05 -0.22 -8.00
C SER A 133 -5.64 -0.38 -8.59
N VAL A 134 -5.50 -1.36 -9.46
CA VAL A 134 -4.29 -1.60 -10.25
C VAL A 134 -4.67 -1.87 -11.69
N THR A 135 -3.91 -1.32 -12.64
CA THR A 135 -4.10 -1.57 -14.06
C THR A 135 -3.10 -2.63 -14.52
N ALA A 136 -3.59 -3.72 -15.08
CA ALA A 136 -2.81 -4.88 -15.51
C ALA A 136 -3.01 -5.16 -17.00
N PHE A 137 -2.01 -5.78 -17.62
CA PHE A 137 -2.01 -6.21 -19.01
C PHE A 137 -1.23 -7.52 -19.18
N ASN A 138 -1.78 -8.46 -19.95
CA ASN A 138 -1.23 -9.81 -20.15
C ASN A 138 -0.82 -10.55 -18.86
N LEU A 139 -1.70 -10.54 -17.87
CA LEU A 139 -1.56 -11.33 -16.65
C LEU A 139 -2.72 -12.31 -16.55
N PHE A 140 -2.44 -13.51 -16.08
CA PHE A 140 -3.46 -14.45 -15.62
C PHE A 140 -3.62 -14.34 -14.11
N ALA A 141 -4.81 -14.70 -13.63
CA ALA A 141 -5.08 -14.80 -12.21
C ALA A 141 -5.94 -16.04 -11.92
N GLU A 142 -5.83 -16.53 -10.69
CA GLU A 142 -6.63 -17.63 -10.18
C GLU A 142 -7.37 -17.24 -8.91
N THR A 143 -8.53 -17.85 -8.71
CA THR A 143 -9.31 -17.80 -7.47
C THR A 143 -9.36 -19.19 -6.85
N ALA A 144 -10.09 -19.34 -5.74
CA ALA A 144 -10.37 -20.68 -5.20
C ALA A 144 -11.12 -21.60 -6.19
N ALA A 145 -11.81 -21.04 -7.20
CA ALA A 145 -12.53 -21.80 -8.22
C ALA A 145 -11.68 -22.18 -9.45
N GLY A 146 -10.39 -21.82 -9.49
CA GLY A 146 -9.51 -22.01 -10.65
C GLY A 146 -9.23 -20.69 -11.38
N TYR A 147 -8.95 -20.78 -12.69
CA TYR A 147 -8.66 -19.62 -13.54
C TYR A 147 -9.75 -18.55 -13.47
N HIS A 148 -9.33 -17.28 -13.44
CA HIS A 148 -10.25 -16.16 -13.37
C HIS A 148 -10.71 -15.76 -14.80
N PRO A 149 -12.00 -15.94 -15.14
CA PRO A 149 -12.46 -15.83 -16.53
C PRO A 149 -12.27 -14.43 -17.13
N VAL A 150 -12.42 -13.36 -16.33
CA VAL A 150 -12.18 -11.98 -16.80
C VAL A 150 -10.71 -11.73 -17.15
N TRP A 151 -9.78 -12.28 -16.37
CA TRP A 151 -8.34 -12.11 -16.66
C TRP A 151 -7.95 -12.93 -17.88
N GLU A 152 -8.47 -14.15 -18.04
CA GLU A 152 -8.28 -14.96 -19.25
C GLU A 152 -8.78 -14.25 -20.51
N ALA A 153 -10.00 -13.71 -20.47
CA ALA A 153 -10.56 -12.95 -21.58
C ALA A 153 -9.70 -11.74 -21.92
N ALA A 154 -9.25 -10.99 -20.90
CA ALA A 154 -8.38 -9.82 -21.09
C ALA A 154 -7.04 -10.18 -21.75
N VAL A 155 -6.43 -11.31 -21.39
CA VAL A 155 -5.22 -11.82 -22.05
C VAL A 155 -5.50 -12.18 -23.51
N GLN A 156 -6.60 -12.90 -23.78
CA GLN A 156 -6.96 -13.33 -25.13
C GLN A 156 -7.27 -12.16 -26.07
N SER A 157 -7.86 -11.09 -25.55
CA SER A 157 -8.20 -9.89 -26.31
C SER A 157 -7.15 -8.78 -26.24
N HIS A 158 -6.01 -9.01 -25.58
CA HIS A 158 -5.01 -7.99 -25.26
C HIS A 158 -5.67 -6.71 -24.75
N SER A 159 -6.56 -6.84 -23.76
CA SER A 159 -7.27 -5.73 -23.16
C SER A 159 -6.63 -5.33 -21.84
N VAL A 160 -6.52 -4.01 -21.64
CA VAL A 160 -6.07 -3.44 -20.38
C VAL A 160 -7.18 -3.61 -19.33
N LEU A 161 -6.82 -4.14 -18.16
CA LEU A 161 -7.76 -4.44 -17.09
C LEU A 161 -7.41 -3.63 -15.84
N THR A 162 -8.30 -2.71 -15.43
CA THR A 162 -8.20 -2.03 -14.12
C THR A 162 -9.04 -2.78 -13.10
N VAL A 163 -8.40 -3.28 -12.04
CA VAL A 163 -9.01 -4.15 -11.03
C VAL A 163 -8.97 -3.44 -9.67
N PRO A 164 -10.10 -3.26 -8.99
CA PRO A 164 -10.14 -2.67 -7.66
C PRO A 164 -9.67 -3.66 -6.59
N LEU A 165 -9.24 -3.16 -5.43
CA LEU A 165 -8.81 -3.97 -4.28
C LEU A 165 -9.81 -5.08 -3.95
N ARG A 166 -11.11 -4.75 -4.00
CA ARG A 166 -12.23 -5.67 -3.77
C ARG A 166 -12.14 -6.97 -4.54
N GLU A 167 -11.67 -6.92 -5.78
CA GLU A 167 -11.54 -8.11 -6.63
C GLU A 167 -10.18 -8.78 -6.43
N VAL A 168 -9.11 -8.00 -6.24
CA VAL A 168 -7.75 -8.54 -5.99
C VAL A 168 -7.66 -9.38 -4.72
N VAL A 169 -8.36 -9.00 -3.64
CA VAL A 169 -8.33 -9.77 -2.38
C VAL A 169 -8.88 -11.20 -2.53
N LYS A 170 -9.70 -11.46 -3.56
CA LYS A 170 -10.27 -12.78 -3.85
C LYS A 170 -9.29 -13.68 -4.63
N LEU A 171 -8.23 -13.12 -5.19
CA LEU A 171 -7.26 -13.85 -5.98
C LEU A 171 -6.36 -14.71 -5.09
N ARG A 172 -6.07 -15.93 -5.52
CA ARG A 172 -5.06 -16.83 -4.93
C ARG A 172 -3.69 -16.64 -5.56
N ALA A 173 -3.63 -16.47 -6.87
CA ALA A 173 -2.40 -16.37 -7.63
C ALA A 173 -2.56 -15.37 -8.77
N VAL A 174 -1.44 -14.77 -9.18
CA VAL A 174 -1.30 -13.93 -10.37
C VAL A 174 0.03 -14.30 -11.00
N TYR A 175 0.08 -14.40 -12.34
CA TYR A 175 1.30 -14.75 -13.07
C TYR A 175 1.28 -14.17 -14.50
N PRO A 176 2.45 -13.93 -15.11
CA PRO A 176 2.53 -13.39 -16.46
C PRO A 176 1.95 -14.36 -17.49
N ALA A 177 1.26 -13.82 -18.50
CA ALA A 177 0.82 -14.57 -19.67
C ALA A 177 1.96 -14.73 -20.70
N HIS A 178 3.14 -15.14 -20.24
CA HIS A 178 4.33 -15.30 -21.05
C HIS A 178 5.25 -16.38 -20.44
N GLU A 179 6.08 -17.03 -21.27
CA GLU A 179 6.99 -18.09 -20.81
C GLU A 179 8.04 -17.58 -19.83
N GLN A 180 8.53 -16.36 -20.06
CA GLN A 180 9.43 -15.69 -19.13
C GLN A 180 8.63 -15.18 -17.92
N PRO A 181 9.06 -15.49 -16.68
CA PRO A 181 8.35 -15.10 -15.47
C PRO A 181 8.67 -13.65 -15.10
N ILE A 182 8.53 -12.70 -16.04
CA ILE A 182 8.86 -11.28 -15.84
C ILE A 182 7.59 -10.45 -16.00
N VAL A 183 7.36 -9.52 -15.08
CA VAL A 183 6.30 -8.51 -15.17
C VAL A 183 6.91 -7.12 -15.10
N TRP A 184 6.54 -6.27 -16.05
CA TRP A 184 7.03 -4.90 -16.14
C TRP A 184 6.14 -3.97 -15.34
N ILE A 185 6.74 -3.21 -14.42
CA ILE A 185 6.05 -2.21 -13.60
C ILE A 185 6.33 -0.85 -14.21
N ILE A 186 5.31 -0.26 -14.83
CA ILE A 186 5.41 1.02 -15.52
C ILE A 186 4.73 2.09 -14.66
N ASP A 187 5.43 3.18 -14.36
CA ASP A 187 4.89 4.25 -13.50
C ASP A 187 4.07 5.31 -14.26
N ASN A 188 4.23 5.37 -15.58
CA ASN A 188 3.66 6.38 -16.46
C ASN A 188 2.61 5.74 -17.40
N ALA A 189 1.38 6.25 -17.34
CA ALA A 189 0.25 5.69 -18.07
C ALA A 189 0.36 5.87 -19.60
N GLU A 190 0.97 6.95 -20.07
CA GLU A 190 1.20 7.18 -21.51
C GLU A 190 2.24 6.19 -22.02
N VAL A 191 3.36 6.02 -21.30
CA VAL A 191 4.39 5.02 -21.63
C VAL A 191 3.80 3.62 -21.65
N PHE A 192 2.99 3.26 -20.65
CA PHE A 192 2.30 1.98 -20.60
C PHE A 192 1.42 1.76 -21.83
N SER A 193 0.63 2.76 -22.23
CA SER A 193 -0.28 2.66 -23.37
C SER A 193 0.48 2.47 -24.68
N ARG A 194 1.54 3.24 -24.91
CA ARG A 194 2.39 3.12 -26.11
C ARG A 194 3.06 1.75 -26.22
N ILE A 195 3.53 1.21 -25.10
CA ILE A 195 4.12 -0.13 -25.05
C ILE A 195 3.05 -1.20 -25.28
N ALA A 196 1.85 -1.07 -24.69
CA ALA A 196 0.76 -2.02 -24.88
C ALA A 196 0.35 -2.12 -26.36
N ASP A 197 0.28 -0.99 -27.05
CA ASP A 197 -0.04 -0.94 -28.49
C ASP A 197 1.04 -1.58 -29.37
N SER A 198 2.31 -1.43 -28.98
CA SER A 198 3.47 -1.82 -29.79
C SER A 198 4.01 -3.22 -29.48
N VAL A 199 3.82 -3.69 -28.24
CA VAL A 199 4.34 -4.97 -27.73
C VAL A 199 3.20 -5.71 -26.99
N PRO A 200 2.16 -6.17 -27.72
CA PRO A 200 0.92 -6.65 -27.13
C PRO A 200 1.04 -7.95 -26.34
N ALA A 201 2.19 -8.64 -26.37
CA ALA A 201 2.44 -9.85 -25.58
C ALA A 201 3.11 -9.56 -24.22
N LEU A 202 3.48 -8.30 -23.94
CA LEU A 202 4.26 -7.94 -22.77
C LEU A 202 3.42 -8.00 -21.48
N PRO A 203 3.81 -8.79 -20.46
CA PRO A 203 3.14 -8.77 -19.15
C PRO A 203 3.50 -7.50 -18.38
N MET A 204 2.51 -6.67 -18.06
CA MET A 204 2.76 -5.35 -17.47
C MET A 204 1.72 -4.96 -16.41
N ILE A 205 2.15 -4.08 -15.50
CA ILE A 205 1.30 -3.38 -14.55
C ILE A 205 1.62 -1.89 -14.63
N CYS A 206 0.57 -1.06 -14.75
CA CYS A 206 0.68 0.38 -14.61
C CYS A 206 0.37 0.78 -13.17
N THR A 207 1.22 1.64 -12.59
CA THR A 207 1.05 2.15 -11.23
C THR A 207 1.07 3.67 -11.20
N GLN A 208 -0.12 4.27 -11.07
CA GLN A 208 -0.37 5.71 -11.18
C GLN A 208 0.26 6.48 -10.01
N GLU A 209 1.35 7.22 -10.26
CA GLU A 209 2.02 8.23 -9.39
C GLU A 209 2.41 7.83 -7.94
N LYS A 210 1.81 6.79 -7.36
CA LYS A 210 2.02 6.27 -6.01
C LYS A 210 1.76 4.76 -5.99
N TRP A 211 2.36 4.08 -5.02
CA TRP A 211 2.02 2.69 -4.76
C TRP A 211 0.66 2.59 -4.08
N THR A 212 -0.23 1.80 -4.67
CA THR A 212 -1.54 1.51 -4.10
C THR A 212 -1.50 0.19 -3.32
N ARG A 213 -2.44 -0.03 -2.39
CA ARG A 213 -2.50 -1.31 -1.69
C ARG A 213 -2.82 -2.44 -2.65
N THR A 214 -3.66 -2.17 -3.66
CA THR A 214 -3.97 -3.16 -4.70
C THR A 214 -2.74 -3.57 -5.49
N ALA A 215 -1.88 -2.61 -5.87
CA ALA A 215 -0.63 -2.91 -6.56
C ALA A 215 0.26 -3.82 -5.70
N TRP A 216 0.46 -3.50 -4.42
CA TRP A 216 1.24 -4.34 -3.50
C TRP A 216 0.69 -5.76 -3.38
N GLU A 217 -0.63 -5.90 -3.28
CA GLU A 217 -1.30 -7.19 -3.14
C GLU A 217 -1.14 -8.07 -4.39
N VAL A 218 -1.08 -7.45 -5.59
CA VAL A 218 -0.74 -8.15 -6.84
C VAL A 218 0.75 -8.49 -6.90
N PHE A 219 1.64 -7.58 -6.50
CA PHE A 219 3.08 -7.85 -6.47
C PHE A 219 3.43 -9.00 -5.54
N ASP A 220 2.88 -9.02 -4.32
CA ASP A 220 3.07 -10.11 -3.36
C ASP A 220 2.69 -11.47 -3.99
N ARG A 221 1.60 -11.53 -4.79
CA ARG A 221 1.18 -12.76 -5.52
C ARG A 221 2.09 -13.11 -6.68
N LEU A 222 2.53 -12.13 -7.46
CA LEU A 222 3.47 -12.35 -8.56
C LEU A 222 4.79 -12.94 -8.04
N ILE A 223 5.34 -12.32 -6.98
CA ILE A 223 6.57 -12.78 -6.32
C ILE A 223 6.39 -14.19 -5.74
N ALA A 224 5.26 -14.46 -5.06
CA ALA A 224 4.96 -15.79 -4.51
C ALA A 224 4.86 -16.88 -5.60
N ASN A 225 4.47 -16.51 -6.82
CA ASN A 225 4.46 -17.40 -7.99
C ASN A 225 5.78 -17.40 -8.77
N GLY A 226 6.85 -16.82 -8.22
CA GLY A 226 8.20 -16.87 -8.77
C GLY A 226 8.50 -15.84 -9.85
N ALA A 227 7.63 -14.87 -10.08
CA ALA A 227 7.88 -13.81 -11.05
C ALA A 227 8.99 -12.85 -10.58
N GLU A 228 9.73 -12.28 -11.53
CA GLU A 228 10.60 -11.14 -11.38
C GLU A 228 9.83 -9.88 -11.79
N LEU A 229 9.95 -8.81 -11.01
CA LEU A 229 9.39 -7.51 -11.34
C LEU A 229 10.48 -6.60 -11.93
N ARG A 230 10.22 -6.00 -13.08
CA ARG A 230 11.12 -5.02 -13.70
C ARG A 230 10.49 -3.64 -13.68
N PHE A 231 11.03 -2.75 -12.86
CA PHE A 231 10.54 -1.39 -12.76
C PHE A 231 11.10 -0.51 -13.87
N VAL A 232 10.20 0.26 -14.47
CA VAL A 232 10.46 1.22 -15.54
C VAL A 232 9.68 2.46 -15.19
N GLY A 233 10.38 3.54 -14.88
CA GLY A 233 9.75 4.77 -14.47
C GLY A 233 10.43 6.00 -15.01
N ASP A 234 9.75 7.14 -14.85
CA ASP A 234 10.32 8.44 -15.18
C ASP A 234 11.60 8.69 -14.36
N LEU A 235 12.57 9.32 -14.99
CA LEU A 235 13.90 9.57 -14.43
C LEU A 235 13.88 10.88 -13.67
N ASN A 236 13.09 10.89 -12.58
CA ASN A 236 12.95 12.01 -11.67
C ASN A 236 13.08 11.51 -10.21
N PRO A 237 13.19 12.40 -9.21
CA PRO A 237 13.35 12.01 -7.81
C PRO A 237 12.24 11.10 -7.29
N GLN A 238 10.98 11.34 -7.69
CA GLN A 238 9.85 10.50 -7.28
C GLN A 238 9.93 9.09 -7.88
N GLY A 239 10.26 8.99 -9.17
CA GLY A 239 10.47 7.73 -9.88
C GLY A 239 11.63 6.93 -9.27
N ILE A 240 12.72 7.61 -8.89
CA ILE A 240 13.85 6.99 -8.17
C ILE A 240 13.41 6.45 -6.81
N VAL A 241 12.73 7.26 -5.98
CA VAL A 241 12.25 6.80 -4.67
C VAL A 241 11.32 5.60 -4.82
N ARG A 242 10.45 5.59 -5.82
CA ARG A 242 9.56 4.45 -6.09
C ARG A 242 10.34 3.21 -6.51
N ALA A 243 11.34 3.36 -7.37
CA ALA A 243 12.21 2.27 -7.76
C ALA A 243 12.95 1.68 -6.54
N GLU A 244 13.52 2.52 -5.69
CA GLU A 244 14.22 2.10 -4.46
C GLU A 244 13.25 1.39 -3.48
N GLU A 245 12.02 1.91 -3.30
CA GLU A 245 10.98 1.28 -2.47
C GLU A 245 10.62 -0.13 -2.96
N LEU A 246 10.50 -0.32 -4.28
CA LEU A 246 10.23 -1.65 -4.85
C LEU A 246 11.42 -2.59 -4.67
N LEU A 247 12.65 -2.11 -4.92
CA LEU A 247 13.89 -2.87 -4.77
C LEU A 247 14.11 -3.33 -3.32
N LEU A 248 13.89 -2.45 -2.35
CA LEU A 248 14.04 -2.76 -0.93
C LEU A 248 13.00 -3.77 -0.44
N ARG A 249 11.80 -3.75 -1.02
CA ARG A 249 10.75 -4.71 -0.63
C ARG A 249 11.01 -6.12 -1.17
N TYR A 250 11.60 -6.26 -2.36
CA TYR A 250 11.82 -7.56 -3.00
C TYR A 250 13.25 -7.72 -3.59
N PRO A 251 14.31 -7.60 -2.78
CA PRO A 251 15.69 -7.42 -3.25
C PRO A 251 16.18 -8.46 -4.27
N ASP A 252 15.76 -9.72 -4.16
CA ASP A 252 16.20 -10.81 -5.05
C ASP A 252 15.28 -11.03 -6.26
N ARG A 253 14.17 -10.30 -6.35
CA ARG A 253 13.11 -10.51 -7.35
C ARG A 253 12.70 -9.24 -8.09
N THR A 254 13.39 -8.14 -7.85
CA THR A 254 13.14 -6.87 -8.53
C THR A 254 14.40 -6.31 -9.14
N ARG A 255 14.26 -5.65 -10.28
CA ARG A 255 15.32 -4.88 -10.94
C ARG A 255 14.71 -3.63 -11.56
N THR A 256 15.50 -2.59 -11.78
CA THR A 256 15.10 -1.49 -12.67
C THR A 256 15.58 -1.77 -14.09
N TRP A 257 14.92 -1.16 -15.07
CA TRP A 257 15.31 -1.24 -16.47
C TRP A 257 15.30 0.14 -17.10
N GLN A 258 16.41 0.48 -17.76
CA GLN A 258 16.62 1.80 -18.40
C GLN A 258 16.54 2.97 -17.40
N MET A 259 16.87 2.70 -16.14
CA MET A 259 17.13 3.70 -15.12
C MET A 259 18.64 3.82 -14.92
N ASP A 260 19.31 4.32 -15.94
CA ASP A 260 20.76 4.52 -16.01
C ASP A 260 21.08 5.92 -16.53
N VAL A 261 22.34 6.34 -16.34
CA VAL A 261 22.82 7.67 -16.73
C VAL A 261 22.66 7.93 -18.24
N GLU A 262 22.91 6.91 -19.08
CA GLU A 262 22.81 7.06 -20.54
C GLU A 262 21.37 7.39 -20.96
N THR A 263 20.39 6.67 -20.40
CA THR A 263 18.98 6.90 -20.68
C THR A 263 18.53 8.25 -20.12
N TYR A 264 19.00 8.61 -18.91
CA TYR A 264 18.70 9.90 -18.30
C TYR A 264 19.13 11.08 -19.14
N LEU A 265 20.37 11.08 -19.65
CA LEU A 265 20.88 12.19 -20.47
C LEU A 265 20.09 12.38 -21.77
N LYS A 266 19.51 11.29 -22.33
CA LYS A 266 18.62 11.37 -23.49
C LYS A 266 17.22 11.86 -23.13
N ALA A 267 16.76 11.55 -21.92
CA ALA A 267 15.41 11.83 -21.46
C ALA A 267 15.25 13.16 -20.69
N LYS A 268 16.38 13.80 -20.35
CA LYS A 268 16.46 15.01 -19.53
C LYS A 268 15.67 16.16 -20.15
N ASP A 269 14.88 16.84 -19.33
CA ASP A 269 14.16 18.06 -19.69
C ASP A 269 14.85 19.28 -19.08
N GLU A 270 15.65 19.98 -19.89
CA GLU A 270 16.40 21.17 -19.49
C GLU A 270 15.52 22.41 -19.24
N THR A 271 14.20 22.30 -19.48
CA THR A 271 13.26 23.40 -19.21
C THR A 271 12.72 23.41 -17.79
N LEU A 272 13.00 22.36 -17.01
CA LEU A 272 12.51 22.18 -15.64
C LEU A 272 13.67 22.00 -14.68
N ASP A 273 13.70 22.80 -13.61
CA ASP A 273 14.70 22.66 -12.55
C ASP A 273 14.17 21.81 -11.39
N LEU A 274 15.05 21.02 -10.78
CA LEU A 274 14.76 20.34 -9.52
C LEU A 274 14.66 21.35 -8.38
N THR A 275 13.67 21.14 -7.51
CA THR A 275 13.44 21.96 -6.32
C THR A 275 14.20 21.44 -5.10
N ASP A 276 14.31 22.23 -4.03
CA ASP A 276 14.87 21.74 -2.76
C ASP A 276 14.15 20.48 -2.24
N SER A 277 12.85 20.38 -2.50
CA SER A 277 12.06 19.20 -2.12
C SER A 277 12.41 17.95 -2.94
N ASP A 278 12.84 18.14 -4.18
CA ASP A 278 13.32 17.08 -5.07
C ASP A 278 14.67 16.54 -4.62
N TYR A 279 15.60 17.43 -4.26
CA TYR A 279 16.88 17.03 -3.68
C TYR A 279 16.71 16.23 -2.38
N ALA A 280 15.79 16.67 -1.51
CA ALA A 280 15.46 15.94 -0.29
C ALA A 280 14.92 14.53 -0.55
N LEU A 281 14.17 14.32 -1.66
CA LEU A 281 13.72 12.98 -2.05
C LEU A 281 14.90 12.09 -2.48
N LEU A 282 15.88 12.64 -3.19
CA LEU A 282 17.08 11.89 -3.59
C LEU A 282 17.92 11.44 -2.38
N ASP A 283 17.81 12.11 -1.23
CA ASP A 283 18.52 11.73 -0.01
C ASP A 283 17.81 10.65 0.81
N LYS A 284 16.55 10.33 0.50
CA LYS A 284 15.68 9.47 1.34
C LYS A 284 16.20 8.05 1.50
N GLN A 285 16.72 7.44 0.43
CA GLN A 285 17.20 6.06 0.42
C GLN A 285 18.54 5.97 -0.31
N HIS A 286 19.36 4.98 0.01
CA HIS A 286 20.65 4.76 -0.62
C HIS A 286 20.71 3.32 -1.12
N VAL A 287 20.31 3.12 -2.38
CA VAL A 287 20.46 1.86 -3.09
C VAL A 287 21.60 1.99 -4.09
N ASP A 288 22.66 1.18 -3.92
CA ASP A 288 23.90 1.25 -4.72
C ASP A 288 23.62 1.23 -6.23
N TYR A 289 22.61 0.49 -6.68
CA TYR A 289 22.26 0.35 -8.09
C TYR A 289 21.86 1.68 -8.77
N LEU A 290 21.29 2.62 -8.01
CA LEU A 290 20.81 3.90 -8.54
C LEU A 290 21.73 5.07 -8.15
N ALA A 291 22.81 4.83 -7.41
CA ALA A 291 23.70 5.87 -6.90
C ALA A 291 24.24 6.77 -8.03
N CYS A 292 24.80 6.19 -9.09
CA CYS A 292 25.34 6.96 -10.22
C CYS A 292 24.27 7.80 -10.93
N LEU A 293 23.05 7.26 -11.10
CA LEU A 293 21.95 8.01 -11.69
C LEU A 293 21.55 9.20 -10.80
N LYS A 294 21.50 8.99 -9.48
CA LYS A 294 21.15 10.03 -8.51
C LYS A 294 22.18 11.16 -8.50
N ASP A 295 23.46 10.82 -8.54
CA ASP A 295 24.54 11.80 -8.56
C ASP A 295 24.51 12.62 -9.86
N GLU A 296 24.37 11.95 -11.02
CA GLU A 296 24.24 12.67 -12.29
C GLU A 296 23.00 13.57 -12.31
N MET A 297 21.86 13.11 -11.79
CA MET A 297 20.64 13.91 -11.71
C MET A 297 20.81 15.14 -10.80
N ARG A 298 21.59 15.01 -9.72
CA ARG A 298 21.93 16.16 -8.86
C ARG A 298 22.82 17.16 -9.60
N ASP A 299 23.82 16.68 -10.32
CA ASP A 299 24.77 17.53 -11.05
C ASP A 299 24.10 18.28 -12.20
N GLN A 300 23.19 17.61 -12.92
CA GLN A 300 22.44 18.21 -14.01
C GLN A 300 21.31 19.11 -13.52
N GLY A 301 20.70 18.81 -12.37
CA GLY A 301 19.65 19.65 -11.77
C GLY A 301 18.29 19.63 -12.48
N HIS A 302 18.04 18.63 -13.34
CA HIS A 302 16.83 18.54 -14.16
C HIS A 302 16.18 17.13 -14.09
N PRO A 303 14.85 17.01 -14.19
CA PRO A 303 14.18 15.72 -14.31
C PRO A 303 14.31 15.15 -15.74
N GLY A 304 14.05 13.85 -15.89
CA GLY A 304 13.94 13.20 -17.20
C GLY A 304 12.59 12.49 -17.38
N HIS A 305 12.02 12.62 -18.58
CA HIS A 305 10.72 12.05 -18.93
C HIS A 305 10.89 10.86 -19.88
N LEU A 306 10.46 9.68 -19.46
CA LEU A 306 10.68 8.44 -20.18
C LEU A 306 9.97 8.41 -21.53
N ILE A 307 8.90 9.18 -21.69
CA ILE A 307 8.17 9.31 -22.97
C ILE A 307 9.05 9.84 -24.10
N THR A 308 10.09 10.62 -23.80
CA THR A 308 11.00 11.19 -24.81
C THR A 308 11.90 10.13 -25.47
N VAL A 309 12.12 9.01 -24.78
CA VAL A 309 12.96 7.89 -25.24
C VAL A 309 12.13 6.64 -25.53
N ILE A 310 10.80 6.76 -25.64
CA ILE A 310 9.87 5.63 -25.74
C ILE A 310 10.14 4.73 -26.95
N ASP A 311 10.53 5.30 -28.08
CA ASP A 311 10.82 4.54 -29.30
C ASP A 311 12.03 3.60 -29.11
N ASP A 312 13.06 4.05 -28.39
CA ASP A 312 14.22 3.24 -28.04
C ASP A 312 13.82 2.08 -27.11
N LEU A 313 12.92 2.36 -26.15
CA LEU A 313 12.41 1.33 -25.22
C LEU A 313 11.60 0.28 -25.96
N ILE A 314 10.66 0.71 -26.82
CA ILE A 314 9.83 -0.18 -27.64
C ILE A 314 10.71 -1.00 -28.58
N GLY A 315 11.73 -0.40 -29.20
CA GLY A 315 12.70 -1.10 -30.04
C GLY A 315 13.41 -2.24 -29.30
N LYS A 316 13.87 -1.96 -28.06
CA LYS A 316 14.50 -2.98 -27.19
C LYS A 316 13.49 -4.07 -26.79
N LEU A 317 12.30 -3.71 -26.32
CA LEU A 317 11.27 -4.66 -25.89
C LEU A 317 10.82 -5.57 -27.04
N ASN A 318 10.65 -5.03 -28.24
CA ASN A 318 10.35 -5.82 -29.43
C ASN A 318 11.45 -6.83 -29.75
N HIS A 319 12.72 -6.51 -29.51
CA HIS A 319 13.80 -7.49 -29.66
C HIS A 319 13.67 -8.64 -28.63
N TYR A 320 13.30 -8.32 -27.38
CA TYR A 320 13.13 -9.31 -26.31
C TYR A 320 11.88 -10.18 -26.44
N TYR A 321 10.79 -9.65 -27.00
CA TYR A 321 9.47 -10.30 -27.05
C TYR A 321 9.00 -10.62 -28.47
N ARG A 322 9.92 -10.63 -29.45
CA ARG A 322 9.65 -11.18 -30.78
C ARG A 322 9.25 -12.65 -30.66
N LYS A 323 8.02 -12.96 -31.10
CA LYS A 323 7.61 -14.31 -31.45
C LYS A 323 8.26 -14.74 -32.75
#